data_AF-L7CHD6-F1
#
_entry.id   AF-L7CHD6-F1
#
_cell.length_a   1.000
_cell.length_b   1.000
_cell.length_c   1.000
_cell.angle_alpha   90.00
_cell.angle_beta   90.00
_cell.angle_gamma   90.00
#
_symmetry.space_group_name_H-M   'P 1'
#
loop_
_entity.id
_entity.type
_entity.pdbx_description
1 polymer ?
#
loop_
_entity_poly.entity_id
_entity_poly.type
_entity_poly.pdbx_seq_one_letter_code
_entity_poly.pdbx_strand_id
1 'polypeptide(L)'
;MVAARCDCGLETQFDSFHCPACAFATSGARSDQTYVDRRARRAGPFNLPAHSLNLNQMITTPLHTRDRHSRGAFTLVELLVVIAIIGILVGLLLPAVQAAREAARRMSCSNQMKQIALATHNYESSFKCIPAMTGSSSYSVQARVLPFIEQAGLSELIDFEQPLLVGPPWAAAFNPNLRDAVETVVPTFLCPSDAGDPKFSTTFADGATGFSGGLSYMFSYGSGTDTNYDDRYKTDGMVWENSWAKFRDCLDGTSQTVLLAETVMGDQTSGLTDPTPAGPHRRIANWSGTSGNTAPNPGFLDGGTLILNPDLETVFPAKISSYTGNRGSTWIRGVPYATVINGYMTPNSRIPDVGMHGRGFYSSRSYHTGGSMHAMLDGSVHFMTDSIDRTLYHALFSRDGREVVQWP
;
A
#
# COMPACT_ATOMS: atom_id res chain seq x y z
N MET A 1 5.51 32.64 -15.41
CA MET A 1 6.01 32.16 -16.73
C MET A 1 7.52 32.39 -16.76
N VAL A 2 8.30 31.42 -16.28
CA VAL A 2 9.77 31.47 -16.27
C VAL A 2 10.23 30.09 -16.74
N ALA A 3 10.74 30.02 -17.95
CA ALA A 3 11.30 28.81 -18.53
C ALA A 3 12.73 28.63 -17.99
N ALA A 4 12.94 27.60 -17.17
CA ALA A 4 14.28 27.15 -16.81
C ALA A 4 14.72 26.11 -17.83
N ARG A 5 15.71 26.48 -18.66
CA ARG A 5 16.40 25.55 -19.57
C ARG A 5 17.16 24.52 -18.75
N CYS A 6 16.85 23.24 -18.96
CA CYS A 6 17.67 22.12 -18.55
C CYS A 6 18.53 21.73 -19.77
N ASP A 7 19.84 21.58 -19.59
CA ASP A 7 20.82 21.19 -20.64
C ASP A 7 20.71 19.70 -21.05
N CYS A 8 19.49 19.15 -21.05
CA CYS A 8 19.12 17.99 -21.84
C CYS A 8 18.26 18.54 -22.98
N GLY A 9 18.67 18.36 -24.24
CA GLY A 9 18.01 18.90 -25.44
C GLY A 9 16.59 18.38 -25.69
N LEU A 10 15.67 18.65 -24.76
CA LEU A 10 14.26 18.37 -24.78
C LEU A 10 13.53 19.70 -24.95
N GLU A 11 13.34 20.13 -26.19
CA GLU A 11 12.08 20.77 -26.54
C GLU A 11 11.01 19.67 -26.54
N THR A 12 10.55 19.27 -25.36
CA THR A 12 9.30 18.52 -25.28
C THR A 12 8.18 19.52 -25.47
N GLN A 13 7.53 19.44 -26.63
CA GLN A 13 6.15 19.88 -26.80
C GLN A 13 5.28 19.12 -25.79
N PHE A 14 5.25 19.60 -24.54
CA PHE A 14 4.16 19.31 -23.64
C PHE A 14 2.97 20.13 -24.12
N ASP A 15 2.21 19.59 -25.07
CA ASP A 15 0.81 19.96 -25.15
C ASP A 15 0.22 19.73 -23.75
N SER A 16 -0.37 20.80 -23.22
CA SER A 16 -0.89 20.91 -21.88
C SER A 16 -2.09 19.98 -21.68
N PHE A 17 -1.83 18.68 -21.50
CA PHE A 17 -2.80 17.71 -21.02
C PHE A 17 -3.17 18.06 -19.58
N HIS A 18 -4.14 18.96 -19.44
CA HIS A 18 -4.76 19.30 -18.18
C HIS A 18 -5.40 18.03 -17.60
N CYS A 19 -4.99 17.68 -16.39
CA CYS A 19 -5.71 16.76 -15.52
C CYS A 19 -7.20 17.19 -15.47
N PRO A 20 -8.17 16.31 -15.80
CA PRO A 20 -9.60 16.65 -15.74
C PRO A 20 -10.05 17.11 -14.35
N ALA A 21 -9.40 16.61 -13.28
CA ALA A 21 -9.67 17.00 -11.91
C ALA A 21 -9.22 18.44 -11.59
N CYS A 22 -8.12 18.92 -12.21
CA CYS A 22 -7.68 20.31 -12.09
C CYS A 22 -8.60 21.26 -12.88
N ALA A 23 -9.16 20.82 -14.01
CA ALA A 23 -10.08 21.62 -14.82
C ALA A 23 -11.42 21.91 -14.10
N PHE A 24 -11.95 20.96 -13.31
CA PHE A 24 -13.24 21.11 -12.61
C PHE A 24 -13.20 22.09 -11.42
N ALA A 25 -12.05 22.21 -10.74
CA ALA A 25 -11.87 23.08 -9.57
C ALA A 25 -11.97 24.59 -9.91
N THR A 26 -11.83 24.96 -11.18
CA THR A 26 -11.86 26.36 -11.64
C THR A 26 -13.25 27.01 -11.67
N SER A 27 -14.32 26.27 -11.37
CA SER A 27 -15.70 26.77 -11.52
C SER A 27 -16.40 27.21 -10.23
N GLY A 28 -15.74 27.21 -9.07
CA GLY A 28 -16.43 27.49 -7.81
C GLY A 28 -15.56 27.95 -6.65
N ALA A 29 -14.92 29.12 -6.74
CA ALA A 29 -14.42 29.81 -5.55
C ALA A 29 -14.28 31.33 -5.78
N ARG A 30 -15.25 32.11 -5.28
CA ARG A 30 -15.08 33.54 -5.01
C ARG A 30 -15.28 33.78 -3.50
N SER A 31 -14.19 34.25 -2.89
CA SER A 31 -14.08 35.21 -1.77
C SER A 31 -15.06 35.11 -0.59
N ASP A 32 -14.57 34.69 0.58
CA ASP A 32 -14.22 35.63 1.66
C ASP A 32 -13.71 34.86 2.90
N GLN A 33 -12.45 35.08 3.27
CA GLN A 33 -11.85 34.58 4.50
C GLN A 33 -11.61 35.76 5.45
N THR A 34 -12.55 35.98 6.37
CA THR A 34 -12.27 36.71 7.62
C THR A 34 -11.86 35.70 8.69
N TYR A 35 -10.56 35.68 8.98
CA TYR A 35 -9.92 34.92 10.05
C TYR A 35 -10.36 35.47 11.42
N VAL A 36 -11.15 34.69 12.17
CA VAL A 36 -11.53 35.01 13.56
C VAL A 36 -10.79 34.08 14.51
N ASP A 37 -9.83 34.67 15.19
CA ASP A 37 -9.03 34.16 16.29
C ASP A 37 -9.91 33.66 17.46
N ARG A 38 -9.90 32.34 17.73
CA ARG A 38 -10.55 31.74 18.90
C ARG A 38 -9.52 31.34 19.94
N ARG A 39 -9.37 32.23 20.92
CA ARG A 39 -8.73 32.02 22.22
C ARG A 39 -9.15 30.72 22.88
N ALA A 40 -8.14 29.95 23.28
CA ALA A 40 -8.20 28.84 24.21
C ALA A 40 -8.92 29.25 25.52
N ARG A 41 -10.01 28.55 25.84
CA ARG A 41 -10.63 28.61 27.17
C ARG A 41 -9.86 27.66 28.09
N ARG A 42 -9.15 28.25 29.06
CA ARG A 42 -8.53 27.57 30.20
C ARG A 42 -9.61 26.88 31.04
N ALA A 43 -9.47 25.59 31.24
CA ALA A 43 -10.16 24.84 32.29
C ALA A 43 -9.58 25.25 33.65
N GLY A 44 -10.45 25.55 34.62
CA GLY A 44 -10.07 25.89 35.99
C GLY A 44 -9.57 24.70 36.81
N PRO A 45 -8.91 24.94 37.95
CA PRO A 45 -8.35 23.89 38.79
C PRO A 45 -9.44 23.16 39.57
N PHE A 46 -9.45 21.83 39.49
CA PHE A 46 -10.27 20.97 40.34
C PHE A 46 -9.57 20.78 41.70
N ASN A 47 -10.20 21.31 42.75
CA ASN A 47 -9.81 21.09 44.15
C ASN A 47 -10.26 19.69 44.61
N LEU A 48 -9.32 18.92 45.16
CA LEU A 48 -9.62 17.70 45.93
C LEU A 48 -9.69 18.04 47.43
N PRO A 49 -10.74 17.65 48.16
CA PRO A 49 -10.76 17.80 49.62
C PRO A 49 -9.93 16.68 50.27
N ALA A 50 -9.00 17.08 51.14
CA ALA A 50 -8.30 16.19 52.05
C ALA A 50 -9.24 15.81 53.21
N HIS A 51 -9.71 14.58 53.23
CA HIS A 51 -10.37 14.00 54.39
C HIS A 51 -9.36 13.19 55.22
N SER A 52 -9.02 13.76 56.38
CA SER A 52 -8.37 13.09 57.49
C SER A 52 -9.32 12.04 58.09
N LEU A 53 -8.90 10.77 58.10
CA LEU A 53 -9.60 9.73 58.83
C LEU A 53 -8.83 9.44 60.13
N ASN A 54 -9.47 9.84 61.23
CA ASN A 54 -9.13 9.47 62.59
C ASN A 54 -9.12 7.94 62.75
N LEU A 55 -8.01 7.40 63.24
CA LEU A 55 -7.98 6.11 63.91
C LEU A 55 -8.59 6.30 65.31
N ASN A 56 -9.83 5.88 65.51
CA ASN A 56 -10.32 5.25 66.74
C ASN A 56 -11.84 5.07 66.67
N GLN A 57 -12.29 3.87 66.35
CA GLN A 57 -13.54 3.33 66.89
C GLN A 57 -13.51 1.81 66.81
N MET A 58 -13.22 1.20 67.96
CA MET A 58 -13.47 -0.20 68.24
C MET A 58 -14.98 -0.44 68.17
N ILE A 59 -15.43 -1.17 67.16
CA ILE A 59 -16.73 -1.84 67.15
C ILE A 59 -16.45 -3.33 67.25
N THR A 60 -16.84 -3.90 68.39
CA THR A 60 -16.85 -5.33 68.68
C THR A 60 -17.93 -6.02 67.86
N THR A 61 -17.57 -6.67 66.75
CA THR A 61 -18.43 -7.64 66.06
C THR A 61 -18.26 -9.05 66.64
N PRO A 62 -19.35 -9.82 66.78
CA PRO A 62 -19.29 -11.17 67.35
C PRO A 62 -18.51 -12.11 66.44
N LEU A 63 -17.80 -13.06 67.04
CA LEU A 63 -17.07 -14.12 66.36
C LEU A 63 -18.05 -14.94 65.50
N HIS A 64 -18.02 -14.73 64.19
CA HIS A 64 -18.56 -15.70 63.25
C HIS A 64 -17.75 -16.98 63.42
N THR A 65 -18.40 -18.03 63.93
CA THR A 65 -17.89 -19.39 63.90
C THR A 65 -17.48 -19.71 62.47
N ARG A 66 -16.18 -19.82 62.22
CA ARG A 66 -15.64 -20.38 60.99
C ARG A 66 -16.12 -21.82 60.90
N ASP A 67 -17.14 -22.06 60.09
CA ASP A 67 -17.38 -23.39 59.55
C ASP A 67 -16.10 -23.80 58.84
N ARG A 68 -15.36 -24.72 59.46
CA ARG A 68 -14.24 -25.41 58.83
C ARG A 68 -14.84 -26.21 57.68
N HIS A 69 -14.93 -25.59 56.50
CA HIS A 69 -15.02 -26.34 55.27
C HIS A 69 -13.80 -27.26 55.25
N SER A 70 -14.06 -28.55 55.45
CA SER A 70 -13.13 -29.62 55.15
C SER A 70 -12.55 -29.34 53.76
N ARG A 71 -11.30 -28.87 53.71
CA ARG A 71 -10.58 -28.74 52.45
C ARG A 71 -10.23 -30.17 52.09
N GLY A 72 -11.06 -30.81 51.26
CA GLY A 72 -10.77 -32.11 50.69
C GLY A 72 -9.37 -32.08 50.09
N ALA A 73 -8.50 -32.99 50.52
CA ALA A 73 -7.19 -33.16 49.91
C ALA A 73 -7.43 -33.69 48.48
N PHE A 74 -7.02 -32.91 47.48
CA PHE A 74 -7.15 -33.27 46.07
C PHE A 74 -6.30 -34.51 45.80
N THR A 75 -6.88 -35.53 45.18
CA THR A 75 -6.11 -36.71 44.79
C THR A 75 -5.31 -36.42 43.52
N LEU A 76 -4.15 -37.07 43.37
CA LEU A 76 -3.30 -36.94 42.18
C LEU A 76 -4.08 -37.27 40.89
N VAL A 77 -5.02 -38.21 40.98
CA VAL A 77 -5.87 -38.64 39.85
C VAL A 77 -6.83 -37.53 39.42
N GLU A 78 -7.50 -36.85 40.36
CA GLU A 78 -8.41 -35.74 40.04
C GLU A 78 -7.66 -34.59 39.36
N LEU A 79 -6.45 -34.27 39.83
CA LEU A 79 -5.62 -33.24 39.20
C LEU A 79 -5.23 -33.66 37.77
N LEU A 80 -4.85 -34.93 37.58
CA LEU A 80 -4.45 -35.47 36.28
C LEU A 80 -5.60 -35.45 35.26
N VAL A 81 -6.83 -35.78 35.68
CA VAL A 81 -8.00 -35.73 34.80
C VAL A 81 -8.31 -34.29 34.36
N VAL A 82 -8.24 -33.32 35.29
CA VAL A 82 -8.52 -31.92 34.97
C VAL A 82 -7.51 -31.37 33.97
N ILE A 83 -6.22 -31.62 34.17
CA ILE A 83 -5.20 -31.17 33.19
C ILE A 83 -5.37 -31.88 31.84
N ALA A 84 -5.81 -33.15 31.83
CA ALA A 84 -6.07 -33.86 30.58
C ALA A 84 -7.24 -33.25 29.81
N ILE A 85 -8.34 -32.90 30.48
CA ILE A 85 -9.49 -32.25 29.85
C ILE A 85 -9.12 -30.86 29.34
N ILE A 86 -8.43 -30.04 30.15
CA ILE A 86 -7.95 -28.72 29.72
C ILE A 86 -7.01 -28.87 28.52
N GLY A 87 -6.10 -29.85 28.56
CA GLY A 87 -5.19 -30.14 27.46
C GLY A 87 -5.92 -30.48 26.16
N ILE A 88 -6.96 -31.31 26.22
CA ILE A 88 -7.80 -31.66 25.06
C ILE A 88 -8.56 -30.43 24.55
N LEU A 89 -9.20 -29.66 25.45
CA LEU A 89 -9.94 -28.46 25.08
C LEU A 89 -9.04 -27.42 24.41
N VAL A 90 -7.88 -27.11 25.00
CA VAL A 90 -6.91 -26.17 24.43
C VAL A 90 -6.35 -26.71 23.11
N GLY A 91 -6.06 -28.01 23.03
CA GLY A 91 -5.59 -28.67 21.81
C GLY A 91 -6.56 -28.55 20.63
N LEU A 92 -7.87 -28.60 20.90
CA LEU A 92 -8.91 -28.42 19.88
C LEU A 92 -9.23 -26.94 19.60
N LEU A 93 -9.16 -26.07 20.60
CA LEU A 93 -9.54 -24.66 20.47
C LEU A 93 -8.44 -23.79 19.84
N LEU A 94 -7.15 -24.07 20.11
CA LEU A 94 -6.07 -23.21 19.63
C LEU A 94 -5.98 -23.15 18.08
N PRO A 95 -6.02 -24.27 17.34
CA PRO A 95 -6.02 -24.23 15.88
C PRO A 95 -7.25 -23.50 15.32
N ALA A 96 -8.42 -23.72 15.93
CA ALA A 96 -9.67 -23.10 15.52
C ALA A 96 -9.66 -21.57 15.70
N VAL A 97 -9.14 -21.07 16.82
CA VAL A 97 -9.04 -19.63 17.08
C VAL A 97 -8.09 -18.96 16.07
N GLN A 98 -6.99 -19.59 15.70
CA GLN A 98 -6.07 -19.01 14.71
C GLN A 98 -6.67 -18.99 13.31
N ALA A 99 -7.35 -20.07 12.90
CA ALA A 99 -8.07 -20.11 11.62
C ALA A 99 -9.16 -19.02 11.55
N ALA A 100 -9.92 -18.83 12.63
CA ALA A 100 -10.94 -17.79 12.71
C ALA A 100 -10.34 -16.37 12.64
N ARG A 101 -9.22 -16.11 13.33
CA ARG A 101 -8.51 -14.83 13.27
C ARG A 101 -7.99 -14.52 11.87
N GLU A 102 -7.45 -15.53 11.20
CA GLU A 102 -6.94 -15.38 9.83
C GLU A 102 -8.06 -15.13 8.82
N ALA A 103 -9.19 -15.84 8.94
CA ALA A 103 -10.38 -15.56 8.13
C ALA A 103 -10.88 -14.12 8.35
N ALA A 104 -10.90 -13.63 9.59
CA ALA A 104 -11.29 -12.25 9.89
C ALA A 104 -10.35 -11.22 9.25
N ARG A 105 -9.02 -11.44 9.28
CA ARG A 105 -8.05 -10.58 8.59
C ARG A 105 -8.28 -10.57 7.08
N ARG A 106 -8.52 -11.74 6.47
CA ARG A 106 -8.84 -11.86 5.03
C ARG A 106 -10.10 -11.10 4.65
N MET A 107 -11.17 -11.24 5.44
CA MET A 107 -12.40 -10.48 5.20
C MET A 107 -12.17 -8.98 5.27
N SER A 108 -11.41 -8.51 6.27
CA SER A 108 -11.06 -7.08 6.39
C SER A 108 -10.21 -6.59 5.21
N CYS A 109 -9.20 -7.35 4.78
CA CYS A 109 -8.41 -7.05 3.58
C CYS A 109 -9.32 -6.95 2.33
N SER A 110 -10.19 -7.94 2.13
CA SER A 110 -11.14 -7.96 1.00
C SER A 110 -12.08 -6.75 0.97
N ASN A 111 -12.55 -6.33 2.14
CA ASN A 111 -13.46 -5.18 2.27
C ASN A 111 -12.75 -3.86 1.95
N GLN A 112 -11.51 -3.70 2.40
CA GLN A 112 -10.71 -2.50 2.08
C GLN A 112 -10.41 -2.41 0.59
N MET A 113 -10.01 -3.51 -0.05
CA MET A 113 -9.80 -3.54 -1.49
C MET A 113 -11.09 -3.26 -2.26
N LYS A 114 -12.22 -3.82 -1.81
CA LYS A 114 -13.55 -3.51 -2.38
C LYS A 114 -13.87 -2.02 -2.29
N GLN A 115 -13.59 -1.38 -1.15
CA GLN A 115 -13.78 0.06 -0.97
C GLN A 115 -12.94 0.87 -1.98
N ILE A 116 -11.66 0.54 -2.17
CA ILE A 116 -10.80 1.22 -3.14
C ILE A 116 -11.29 1.03 -4.57
N ALA A 117 -11.72 -0.19 -4.92
CA ALA A 117 -12.23 -0.47 -6.26
C ALA A 117 -13.54 0.31 -6.52
N LEU A 118 -14.49 0.32 -5.59
CA LEU A 118 -15.72 1.11 -5.71
C LEU A 118 -15.44 2.61 -5.77
N ALA A 119 -14.47 3.08 -5.00
CA ALA A 119 -14.02 4.47 -5.05
C ALA A 119 -13.42 4.84 -6.41
N THR A 120 -12.74 3.90 -7.07
CA THR A 120 -12.25 4.05 -8.44
C THR A 120 -13.41 4.18 -9.45
N HIS A 121 -14.50 3.42 -9.28
CA HIS A 121 -15.72 3.59 -10.08
C HIS A 121 -16.38 4.96 -9.85
N ASN A 122 -16.42 5.44 -8.61
CA ASN A 122 -16.96 6.77 -8.30
C ASN A 122 -16.10 7.89 -8.90
N TYR A 123 -14.77 7.71 -8.89
CA TYR A 123 -13.84 8.59 -9.60
C TYR A 123 -14.14 8.61 -11.09
N GLU A 124 -14.27 7.44 -11.73
CA GLU A 124 -14.58 7.35 -13.16
C GLU A 124 -15.94 7.96 -13.49
N SER A 125 -16.96 7.74 -12.66
CA SER A 125 -18.28 8.34 -12.85
C SER A 125 -18.20 9.88 -12.85
N SER A 126 -17.33 10.45 -12.03
CA SER A 126 -17.13 11.90 -11.89
C SER A 126 -16.24 12.49 -12.99
N PHE A 127 -15.13 11.84 -13.32
CA PHE A 127 -14.07 12.38 -14.20
C PHE A 127 -14.01 11.73 -15.59
N LYS A 128 -14.81 10.69 -15.85
CA LYS A 128 -14.90 9.92 -17.11
C LYS A 128 -13.61 9.21 -17.53
N CYS A 129 -12.74 8.95 -16.55
CA CYS A 129 -11.51 8.18 -16.69
C CYS A 129 -11.14 7.52 -15.36
N ILE A 130 -10.38 6.44 -15.43
CA ILE A 130 -9.72 5.81 -14.30
C ILE A 130 -8.60 6.75 -13.81
N PRO A 131 -8.40 6.88 -12.49
CA PRO A 131 -7.33 7.70 -11.94
C PRO A 131 -5.97 7.20 -12.42
N ALA A 132 -5.10 8.14 -12.78
CA ALA A 132 -3.75 7.87 -13.27
C ALA A 132 -2.70 8.47 -12.32
N MET A 133 -1.49 7.92 -12.36
CA MET A 133 -0.33 8.58 -11.78
C MET A 133 0.22 9.63 -12.74
N THR A 134 0.83 10.68 -12.21
CA THR A 134 1.45 11.76 -13.01
C THR A 134 2.98 11.74 -12.89
N GLY A 135 3.55 10.54 -12.80
CA GLY A 135 4.98 10.29 -12.79
C GLY A 135 5.62 10.28 -11.40
N SER A 136 6.88 9.85 -11.39
CA SER A 136 7.65 9.53 -10.17
C SER A 136 7.86 10.70 -9.20
N SER A 137 7.66 11.94 -9.64
CA SER A 137 7.81 13.16 -8.82
C SER A 137 6.48 13.85 -8.54
N SER A 138 5.37 13.19 -8.85
CA SER A 138 4.02 13.74 -8.74
C SER A 138 3.09 12.80 -7.99
N TYR A 139 1.80 13.11 -8.02
CA TYR A 139 0.77 12.40 -7.28
C TYR A 139 0.47 11.00 -7.83
N SER A 140 0.20 10.10 -6.91
CA SER A 140 -0.21 8.72 -7.17
C SER A 140 -1.69 8.60 -7.53
N VAL A 141 -2.09 7.39 -7.89
CA VAL A 141 -3.49 7.01 -8.12
C VAL A 141 -4.25 7.00 -6.80
N GLN A 142 -3.63 6.52 -5.74
CA GLN A 142 -4.19 6.46 -4.39
C GLN A 142 -4.57 7.86 -3.87
N ALA A 143 -3.74 8.88 -4.13
CA ALA A 143 -4.03 10.26 -3.75
C ALA A 143 -5.30 10.80 -4.44
N ARG A 144 -5.56 10.40 -5.68
CA ARG A 144 -6.73 10.85 -6.45
C ARG A 144 -8.04 10.19 -6.03
N VAL A 145 -7.96 8.99 -5.44
CA VAL A 145 -9.13 8.22 -4.99
C VAL A 145 -9.60 8.62 -3.58
N LEU A 146 -8.78 9.38 -2.82
CA LEU A 146 -9.10 9.82 -1.45
C LEU A 146 -10.52 10.40 -1.24
N PRO A 147 -11.04 11.29 -2.12
CA PRO A 147 -12.38 11.86 -1.93
C PRO A 147 -13.50 10.80 -1.89
N PHE A 148 -13.24 9.62 -2.47
CA PHE A 148 -14.22 8.56 -2.65
C PHE A 148 -14.04 7.37 -1.67
N ILE A 149 -13.08 7.44 -0.75
CA ILE A 149 -12.85 6.43 0.31
C ILE A 149 -13.07 6.99 1.72
N GLU A 150 -14.01 7.93 1.88
CA GLU A 150 -14.31 8.59 3.16
C GLU A 150 -13.09 9.34 3.76
N GLN A 151 -12.17 9.81 2.90
CA GLN A 151 -11.00 10.62 3.27
C GLN A 151 -11.08 12.03 2.67
N ALA A 152 -12.29 12.61 2.62
CA ALA A 152 -12.52 13.94 2.05
C ALA A 152 -11.67 15.03 2.73
N GLY A 153 -11.61 15.04 4.06
CA GLY A 153 -10.80 16.01 4.80
C GLY A 153 -9.30 15.92 4.51
N LEU A 154 -8.76 14.73 4.24
CA LEU A 154 -7.37 14.56 3.81
C LEU A 154 -7.17 15.04 2.36
N SER A 155 -8.16 14.82 1.49
CA SER A 155 -8.09 15.28 0.10
C SER A 155 -8.10 16.80 -0.03
N GLU A 156 -8.77 17.51 0.88
CA GLU A 156 -8.79 18.98 0.93
C GLU A 156 -7.42 19.60 1.29
N LEU A 157 -6.54 18.83 1.94
CA LEU A 157 -5.17 19.25 2.24
C LEU A 157 -4.25 19.15 1.01
N ILE A 158 -4.68 18.47 -0.05
CA ILE A 158 -3.87 18.20 -1.23
C ILE A 158 -4.27 19.16 -2.35
N ASP A 159 -3.35 20.07 -2.66
CA ASP A 159 -3.44 20.90 -3.86
C ASP A 159 -2.68 20.23 -5.02
N PHE A 160 -3.42 19.65 -5.96
CA PHE A 160 -2.85 18.97 -7.13
C PHE A 160 -2.14 19.92 -8.10
N GLU A 161 -2.34 21.25 -7.99
CA GLU A 161 -1.60 22.24 -8.78
C GLU A 161 -0.21 22.50 -8.20
N GLN A 162 0.00 22.23 -6.91
CA GLN A 162 1.30 22.35 -6.29
C GLN A 162 2.18 21.12 -6.57
N PRO A 163 3.48 21.33 -6.81
CA PRO A 163 4.41 20.23 -6.97
C PRO A 163 4.53 19.45 -5.65
N LEU A 164 4.35 18.13 -5.73
CA LEU A 164 4.52 17.22 -4.59
C LEU A 164 5.96 17.22 -4.07
N LEU A 165 6.92 17.19 -5.00
CA LEU A 165 8.35 17.27 -4.69
C LEU A 165 8.93 18.60 -5.18
N VAL A 166 9.76 19.22 -4.35
CA VAL A 166 10.46 20.49 -4.63
C VAL A 166 11.97 20.25 -4.54
N GLY A 167 12.74 20.98 -5.35
CA GLY A 167 14.19 20.87 -5.43
C GLY A 167 14.67 20.37 -6.79
N PRO A 168 15.99 20.22 -6.96
CA PRO A 168 16.54 19.73 -8.21
C PRO A 168 16.18 18.24 -8.42
N PRO A 169 16.08 17.75 -9.66
CA PRO A 169 15.66 16.37 -9.95
C PRO A 169 16.44 15.28 -9.22
N TRP A 170 17.73 15.51 -8.94
CA TRP A 170 18.62 14.57 -8.23
C TRP A 170 18.53 14.64 -6.69
N ALA A 171 17.80 15.60 -6.13
CA ALA A 171 17.63 15.76 -4.68
C ALA A 171 16.22 16.30 -4.33
N ALA A 172 15.21 15.92 -5.11
CA ALA A 172 13.85 16.35 -4.90
C ALA A 172 13.29 15.77 -3.59
N ALA A 173 12.71 16.62 -2.75
CA ALA A 173 12.16 16.27 -1.45
C ALA A 173 10.69 16.70 -1.34
N PHE A 174 9.93 16.15 -0.40
CA PHE A 174 8.52 16.52 -0.26
C PHE A 174 8.34 18.00 0.04
N ASN A 175 7.32 18.59 -0.59
CA ASN A 175 6.91 19.96 -0.35
C ASN A 175 6.44 20.11 1.12
N PRO A 176 7.05 21.00 1.93
CA PRO A 176 6.66 21.23 3.32
C PRO A 176 5.20 21.62 3.51
N ASN A 177 4.58 22.26 2.51
CA ASN A 177 3.16 22.65 2.57
C ASN A 177 2.22 21.44 2.63
N LEU A 178 2.67 20.28 2.13
CA LEU A 178 1.89 19.04 2.08
C LEU A 178 2.24 18.09 3.23
N ARG A 179 3.01 18.54 4.23
CA ARG A 179 3.49 17.71 5.34
C ARG A 179 2.37 16.96 6.04
N ASP A 180 1.30 17.66 6.40
CA ASP A 180 0.16 17.05 7.11
C ASP A 180 -0.49 15.93 6.28
N ALA A 181 -0.55 16.09 4.95
CA ALA A 181 -1.03 15.05 4.06
C ALA A 181 -0.04 13.87 3.97
N VAL A 182 1.24 14.14 3.72
CA VAL A 182 2.29 13.11 3.56
C VAL A 182 2.43 12.24 4.82
N GLU A 183 2.39 12.85 6.00
CA GLU A 183 2.53 12.18 7.30
C GLU A 183 1.24 11.44 7.73
N THR A 184 0.13 11.60 7.03
CA THR A 184 -1.11 10.88 7.37
C THR A 184 -1.05 9.43 6.90
N VAL A 185 -1.26 8.48 7.83
CA VAL A 185 -1.43 7.06 7.50
C VAL A 185 -2.91 6.78 7.26
N VAL A 186 -3.26 6.29 6.07
CA VAL A 186 -4.64 5.97 5.69
C VAL A 186 -4.92 4.48 5.97
N PRO A 187 -5.76 4.14 6.96
CA PRO A 187 -5.97 2.74 7.34
C PRO A 187 -6.53 1.88 6.20
N THR A 188 -7.38 2.45 5.33
CA THR A 188 -7.97 1.77 4.17
C THR A 188 -6.94 1.28 3.15
N PHE A 189 -5.71 1.80 3.19
CA PHE A 189 -4.62 1.36 2.32
C PHE A 189 -3.77 0.23 2.91
N LEU A 190 -4.06 -0.25 4.12
CA LEU A 190 -3.21 -1.18 4.86
C LEU A 190 -3.82 -2.58 5.00
N CYS A 191 -3.03 -3.61 4.75
CA CYS A 191 -3.44 -4.98 4.99
C CYS A 191 -3.33 -5.32 6.50
N PRO A 192 -4.41 -5.79 7.16
CA PRO A 192 -4.37 -6.17 8.58
C PRO A 192 -3.43 -7.33 8.90
N SER A 193 -3.00 -8.09 7.88
CA SER A 193 -2.04 -9.18 8.03
C SER A 193 -0.59 -8.71 7.93
N ASP A 194 -0.34 -7.49 7.42
CA ASP A 194 0.99 -6.91 7.41
C ASP A 194 1.23 -6.16 8.73
N ALA A 195 2.09 -6.73 9.57
CA ALA A 195 2.48 -6.13 10.85
C ALA A 195 3.65 -5.12 10.72
N GLY A 196 4.05 -4.74 9.50
CA GLY A 196 5.09 -3.73 9.27
C GLY A 196 4.68 -2.35 9.78
N ASP A 197 5.66 -1.54 10.20
CA ASP A 197 5.40 -0.14 10.53
C ASP A 197 5.06 0.64 9.24
N PRO A 198 3.85 1.21 9.11
CA PRO A 198 3.44 1.94 7.92
C PRO A 198 4.09 3.32 7.80
N LYS A 199 4.93 3.76 8.76
CA LYS A 199 5.58 5.07 8.73
C LYS A 199 7.00 4.95 8.18
N PHE A 200 7.21 5.43 6.96
CA PHE A 200 8.51 5.42 6.31
C PHE A 200 9.22 6.75 6.51
N SER A 201 10.45 6.74 7.04
CA SER A 201 11.23 7.97 7.23
C SER A 201 11.42 8.74 5.92
N THR A 202 11.20 10.05 5.96
CA THR A 202 11.40 10.94 4.81
C THR A 202 11.97 12.30 5.25
N THR A 203 12.49 13.04 4.29
CA THR A 203 12.98 14.42 4.47
C THR A 203 12.19 15.36 3.56
N PHE A 204 11.85 16.52 4.10
CA PHE A 204 11.14 17.58 3.39
C PHE A 204 12.13 18.60 2.81
N ALA A 205 11.68 19.41 1.86
CA ALA A 205 12.55 20.39 1.18
C ALA A 205 13.08 21.51 2.12
N ASP A 206 12.46 21.70 3.28
CA ASP A 206 12.94 22.59 4.36
C ASP A 206 14.04 21.96 5.24
N GLY A 207 14.42 20.70 4.96
CA GLY A 207 15.40 19.94 5.71
C GLY A 207 14.85 19.27 6.96
N ALA A 208 13.56 19.44 7.28
CA ALA A 208 12.97 18.77 8.44
C ALA A 208 12.73 17.28 8.13
N THR A 209 13.01 16.45 9.13
CA THR A 209 12.70 15.03 9.09
C THR A 209 11.23 14.79 9.41
N GLY A 210 10.65 13.76 8.81
CA GLY A 210 9.29 13.32 9.08
C GLY A 210 9.09 11.91 8.56
N PHE A 211 7.85 11.56 8.24
CA PHE A 211 7.54 10.26 7.66
C PHE A 211 6.49 10.36 6.56
N SER A 212 6.44 9.35 5.69
CA SER A 212 5.34 9.15 4.75
C SER A 212 4.51 7.96 5.20
N GLY A 213 3.18 8.07 5.06
CA GLY A 213 2.30 6.93 5.21
C GLY A 213 2.50 5.93 4.06
N GLY A 214 2.74 4.67 4.40
CA GLY A 214 2.87 3.56 3.45
C GLY A 214 1.52 2.98 3.02
N LEU A 215 1.59 1.94 2.18
CA LEU A 215 0.42 1.21 1.70
C LEU A 215 0.72 -0.26 1.36
N SER A 216 -0.33 -1.07 1.37
CA SER A 216 -0.34 -2.49 1.02
C SER A 216 -1.16 -2.79 -0.25
N TYR A 217 -1.95 -1.85 -0.77
CA TYR A 217 -2.81 -2.09 -1.94
C TYR A 217 -2.38 -1.24 -3.14
N MET A 218 -1.89 -1.88 -4.19
CA MET A 218 -1.27 -1.22 -5.34
C MET A 218 -2.06 -1.43 -6.63
N PHE A 219 -2.12 -0.40 -7.47
CA PHE A 219 -2.85 -0.47 -8.74
C PHE A 219 -2.04 -1.25 -9.78
N SER A 220 -2.75 -2.05 -10.58
CA SER A 220 -2.16 -2.81 -11.69
C SER A 220 -1.77 -1.87 -12.83
N TYR A 221 -0.50 -1.92 -13.21
CA TYR A 221 -0.03 -1.27 -14.43
C TYR A 221 0.24 -2.24 -15.56
N GLY A 222 -0.17 -3.51 -15.43
CA GLY A 222 -0.12 -4.48 -16.53
C GLY A 222 0.50 -5.81 -16.16
N SER A 223 0.66 -6.66 -17.17
CA SER A 223 1.27 -7.98 -17.02
C SER A 223 2.76 -7.90 -16.69
N GLY A 224 3.42 -6.80 -17.06
CA GLY A 224 4.88 -6.66 -16.98
C GLY A 224 5.64 -7.45 -18.05
N THR A 225 4.96 -8.11 -18.99
CA THR A 225 5.59 -8.80 -20.12
C THR A 225 6.10 -7.81 -21.17
N ASP A 226 6.97 -8.27 -22.05
CA ASP A 226 7.66 -7.46 -23.07
C ASP A 226 8.36 -6.25 -22.43
N THR A 227 7.86 -5.04 -22.68
CA THR A 227 8.33 -3.80 -22.04
C THR A 227 7.30 -3.17 -21.10
N ASN A 228 6.19 -3.87 -20.80
CA ASN A 228 5.09 -3.37 -19.96
C ASN A 228 5.46 -3.25 -18.47
N TYR A 229 6.69 -3.57 -18.09
CA TYR A 229 7.25 -3.27 -16.77
C TYR A 229 7.69 -1.78 -16.64
N ASP A 230 7.65 -1.01 -17.73
CA ASP A 230 7.99 0.41 -17.79
C ASP A 230 6.74 1.30 -17.93
N ASP A 231 6.24 1.78 -16.79
CA ASP A 231 5.03 2.59 -16.66
C ASP A 231 5.12 4.00 -17.26
N ARG A 232 6.31 4.46 -17.69
CA ARG A 232 6.47 5.75 -18.40
C ARG A 232 5.77 5.74 -19.75
N TYR A 233 5.56 4.55 -20.30
CA TYR A 233 4.96 4.33 -21.60
C TYR A 233 3.63 3.59 -21.43
N LYS A 234 2.85 3.55 -22.52
CA LYS A 234 1.61 2.79 -22.55
C LYS A 234 1.89 1.31 -22.29
N THR A 235 1.27 0.78 -21.26
CA THR A 235 1.29 -0.64 -20.91
C THR A 235 -0.04 -1.32 -21.25
N ASP A 236 -0.11 -2.62 -20.99
CA ASP A 236 -1.31 -3.45 -21.12
C ASP A 236 -2.20 -3.46 -19.87
N GLY A 237 -1.86 -2.73 -18.81
CA GLY A 237 -2.71 -2.53 -17.64
C GLY A 237 -3.66 -1.34 -17.78
N MET A 238 -4.46 -1.09 -16.73
CA MET A 238 -5.38 0.06 -16.68
C MET A 238 -4.70 1.35 -16.21
N VAL A 239 -3.58 1.26 -15.50
CA VAL A 239 -2.95 2.40 -14.82
C VAL A 239 -1.46 2.47 -15.15
N TRP A 240 -1.07 3.40 -16.01
CA TRP A 240 0.34 3.80 -16.22
C TRP A 240 0.49 5.32 -16.10
N GLU A 241 1.71 5.85 -16.26
CA GLU A 241 1.96 7.29 -16.19
C GLU A 241 1.14 8.05 -17.23
N ASN A 242 0.32 9.00 -16.77
CA ASN A 242 -0.59 9.81 -17.60
C ASN A 242 -1.59 8.99 -18.45
N SER A 243 -1.92 7.77 -18.01
CA SER A 243 -2.81 6.84 -18.73
C SER A 243 -4.22 7.37 -18.99
N TRP A 244 -4.87 7.89 -17.95
CA TRP A 244 -6.27 8.37 -17.96
C TRP A 244 -7.21 7.43 -18.73
N ALA A 245 -7.02 6.12 -18.57
CA ALA A 245 -7.74 5.08 -19.30
C ALA A 245 -9.24 5.10 -18.98
N LYS A 246 -10.07 4.62 -19.90
CA LYS A 246 -11.53 4.53 -19.73
C LYS A 246 -11.95 3.07 -19.62
N PHE A 247 -13.12 2.80 -19.02
CA PHE A 247 -13.64 1.42 -18.98
C PHE A 247 -13.75 0.76 -20.35
N ARG A 248 -14.06 1.54 -21.40
CA ARG A 248 -14.10 1.03 -22.78
C ARG A 248 -12.74 0.54 -23.31
N ASP A 249 -11.64 0.97 -22.70
CA ASP A 249 -10.29 0.59 -23.10
C ASP A 249 -9.88 -0.77 -22.49
N CYS A 250 -10.74 -1.35 -21.64
CA CYS A 250 -10.63 -2.71 -21.12
C CYS A 250 -11.38 -3.68 -22.04
N LEU A 251 -10.66 -4.36 -22.92
CA LEU A 251 -11.23 -5.27 -23.91
C LEU A 251 -11.48 -6.68 -23.34
N ASP A 252 -10.81 -7.04 -22.25
CA ASP A 252 -10.82 -8.38 -21.65
C ASP A 252 -12.01 -8.58 -20.70
N GLY A 253 -12.77 -7.52 -20.46
CA GLY A 253 -13.89 -7.48 -19.52
C GLY A 253 -13.46 -7.06 -18.12
N THR A 254 -14.26 -6.21 -17.49
CA THR A 254 -13.94 -5.61 -16.19
C THR A 254 -13.86 -6.63 -15.06
N SER A 255 -14.54 -7.78 -15.18
CA SER A 255 -14.47 -8.88 -14.21
C SER A 255 -13.25 -9.77 -14.37
N GLN A 256 -12.42 -9.55 -15.39
CA GLN A 256 -11.25 -10.39 -15.72
C GLN A 256 -9.94 -9.61 -15.73
N THR A 257 -9.98 -8.28 -15.66
CA THR A 257 -8.79 -7.44 -15.50
C THR A 257 -8.59 -7.03 -14.05
N VAL A 258 -7.42 -7.32 -13.49
CA VAL A 258 -7.01 -6.89 -12.15
C VAL A 258 -6.85 -5.37 -12.14
N LEU A 259 -7.52 -4.71 -11.18
CA LEU A 259 -7.39 -3.27 -10.95
C LEU A 259 -6.34 -2.97 -9.88
N LEU A 260 -6.38 -3.70 -8.77
CA LEU A 260 -5.39 -3.58 -7.69
C LEU A 260 -5.13 -4.93 -7.03
N ALA A 261 -3.94 -5.09 -6.48
CA ALA A 261 -3.53 -6.28 -5.76
C ALA A 261 -2.87 -5.91 -4.43
N GLU A 262 -2.92 -6.82 -3.46
CA GLU A 262 -2.18 -6.63 -2.22
C GLU A 262 -0.68 -6.94 -2.38
N THR A 263 0.11 -6.25 -1.59
CA THR A 263 1.55 -6.41 -1.44
C THR A 263 1.92 -6.20 0.02
N VAL A 264 3.09 -6.72 0.40
CA VAL A 264 3.69 -6.48 1.71
C VAL A 264 4.52 -5.19 1.66
N MET A 265 4.43 -4.38 2.72
CA MET A 265 5.26 -3.19 2.91
C MET A 265 6.72 -3.58 3.17
N GLY A 266 7.62 -2.79 2.61
CA GLY A 266 9.05 -2.96 2.82
C GLY A 266 9.45 -2.77 4.28
N ASP A 267 10.59 -3.35 4.68
CA ASP A 267 11.09 -3.28 6.05
C ASP A 267 11.91 -2.02 6.36
N GLN A 268 11.84 -1.01 5.48
CA GLN A 268 12.49 0.30 5.63
C GLN A 268 14.02 0.28 5.68
N THR A 269 14.62 -0.85 5.32
CA THR A 269 16.06 -1.06 5.40
C THR A 269 16.66 -1.07 3.99
N SER A 270 17.90 -0.60 3.84
CA SER A 270 18.62 -0.62 2.56
C SER A 270 20.06 -1.08 2.78
N GLY A 271 20.61 -1.88 1.87
CA GLY A 271 21.96 -2.42 2.00
C GLY A 271 22.39 -3.35 0.87
N LEU A 272 23.64 -3.79 0.91
CA LEU A 272 24.21 -4.74 -0.07
C LEU A 272 24.02 -6.20 0.33
N THR A 273 23.86 -6.47 1.62
CA THR A 273 23.66 -7.81 2.18
C THR A 273 22.23 -8.30 1.97
N ASP A 274 22.11 -9.57 1.58
CA ASP A 274 20.90 -10.24 1.14
C ASP A 274 19.65 -10.01 2.03
N PRO A 275 18.44 -10.09 1.45
CA PRO A 275 17.30 -10.60 2.18
C PRO A 275 17.67 -12.03 2.53
N THR A 276 17.87 -12.30 3.81
CA THR A 276 17.91 -13.67 4.29
C THR A 276 16.70 -14.45 3.75
N PRO A 277 16.78 -15.79 3.62
CA PRO A 277 15.63 -16.61 3.21
C PRO A 277 14.35 -16.35 4.02
N ALA A 278 14.46 -15.73 5.19
CA ALA A 278 13.38 -15.43 6.12
C ALA A 278 12.57 -14.14 5.81
N GLY A 279 12.80 -13.44 4.69
CA GLY A 279 12.01 -12.24 4.37
C GLY A 279 12.16 -11.61 2.98
N PRO A 280 12.33 -12.38 1.88
CA PRO A 280 12.50 -11.79 0.54
C PRO A 280 11.32 -10.90 0.12
N HIS A 281 10.12 -11.17 0.65
CA HIS A 281 8.89 -10.46 0.30
C HIS A 281 8.86 -8.98 0.71
N ARG A 282 9.76 -8.53 1.61
CA ARG A 282 9.86 -7.13 2.06
C ARG A 282 10.96 -6.34 1.36
N ARG A 283 11.75 -6.97 0.48
CA ARG A 283 12.89 -6.34 -0.19
C ARG A 283 12.71 -6.32 -1.70
N ILE A 284 13.18 -5.24 -2.29
CA ILE A 284 13.36 -5.10 -3.72
C ILE A 284 14.84 -5.34 -4.01
N ALA A 285 15.14 -6.28 -4.90
CA ALA A 285 16.46 -6.59 -5.41
C ALA A 285 16.76 -5.68 -6.61
N ASN A 286 17.78 -4.82 -6.50
CA ASN A 286 18.14 -3.89 -7.57
C ASN A 286 19.06 -4.57 -8.59
N TRP A 287 18.58 -4.66 -9.83
CA TRP A 287 19.29 -5.27 -10.94
C TRP A 287 20.42 -4.36 -11.44
N SER A 288 21.64 -4.82 -11.23
CA SER A 288 22.89 -4.16 -11.61
C SER A 288 23.15 -4.17 -13.12
N GLY A 289 23.93 -3.20 -13.59
CA GLY A 289 24.35 -3.11 -15.01
C GLY A 289 23.25 -2.65 -15.97
N THR A 290 22.08 -2.27 -15.44
CA THR A 290 20.93 -1.88 -16.25
C THR A 290 20.95 -0.39 -16.55
N SER A 291 20.58 -0.01 -17.78
CA SER A 291 20.50 1.38 -18.20
C SER A 291 19.13 1.70 -18.81
N GLY A 292 18.69 2.95 -18.67
CA GLY A 292 17.47 3.42 -19.31
C GLY A 292 17.56 3.28 -20.82
N ASN A 293 16.53 2.73 -21.45
CA ASN A 293 16.43 2.81 -22.90
C ASN A 293 16.25 4.29 -23.31
N THR A 294 16.89 4.70 -24.40
CA THR A 294 16.83 6.09 -24.86
C THR A 294 15.41 6.40 -25.35
N ALA A 295 14.85 7.52 -24.89
CA ALA A 295 13.57 8.00 -25.40
C ALA A 295 13.65 8.15 -26.93
N PRO A 296 12.64 7.69 -27.69
CA PRO A 296 11.27 7.38 -27.27
C PRO A 296 11.01 5.88 -26.97
N ASN A 297 12.03 5.05 -26.76
CA ASN A 297 11.85 3.60 -26.69
C ASN A 297 11.56 3.11 -25.25
N PRO A 298 10.56 2.25 -25.06
CA PRO A 298 10.24 1.69 -23.75
C PRO A 298 11.30 0.66 -23.28
N GLY A 299 11.34 0.46 -21.97
CA GLY A 299 12.13 -0.60 -21.34
C GLY A 299 13.51 -0.16 -20.84
N PHE A 300 14.30 -1.17 -20.49
CA PHE A 300 15.66 -1.04 -19.94
C PHE A 300 16.60 -1.98 -20.68
N LEU A 301 17.87 -1.61 -20.73
CA LEU A 301 18.92 -2.40 -21.38
C LEU A 301 19.78 -3.10 -20.32
N ASP A 302 20.16 -4.35 -20.57
CA ASP A 302 21.22 -5.08 -19.85
C ASP A 302 22.35 -5.39 -20.84
N GLY A 303 23.55 -4.87 -20.58
CA GLY A 303 24.68 -5.01 -21.52
C GLY A 303 24.40 -4.45 -22.93
N GLY A 304 23.51 -3.46 -23.05
CA GLY A 304 23.09 -2.87 -24.33
C GLY A 304 21.97 -3.65 -25.05
N THR A 305 21.48 -4.76 -24.50
CA THR A 305 20.36 -5.53 -25.06
C THR A 305 19.07 -5.19 -24.32
N LEU A 306 17.98 -4.98 -25.07
CA LEU A 306 16.67 -4.74 -24.48
C LEU A 306 16.21 -5.95 -23.66
N ILE A 307 15.75 -5.68 -22.45
CA ILE A 307 15.19 -6.69 -21.58
C ILE A 307 13.76 -6.97 -22.04
N LEU A 308 13.53 -8.19 -22.52
CA LEU A 308 12.22 -8.66 -22.95
C LEU A 308 11.98 -9.98 -22.23
N ASN A 309 10.92 -10.04 -21.41
CA ASN A 309 10.53 -11.25 -20.68
C ASN A 309 11.72 -12.02 -20.04
N PRO A 310 12.51 -11.37 -19.16
CA PRO A 310 13.70 -12.00 -18.59
C PRO A 310 13.36 -13.18 -17.68
N ASP A 311 14.21 -14.21 -17.72
CA ASP A 311 14.15 -15.26 -16.69
C ASP A 311 14.74 -14.73 -15.38
N LEU A 312 13.85 -14.30 -14.48
CA LEU A 312 14.26 -13.71 -13.20
C LEU A 312 15.00 -14.68 -12.28
N GLU A 313 14.91 -16.00 -12.52
CA GLU A 313 15.70 -17.00 -11.79
C GLU A 313 17.18 -16.95 -12.14
N THR A 314 17.52 -16.47 -13.34
CA THR A 314 18.90 -16.25 -13.76
C THR A 314 19.42 -14.88 -13.34
N VAL A 315 18.51 -13.93 -13.13
CA VAL A 315 18.83 -12.56 -12.69
C VAL A 315 19.05 -12.53 -11.18
N PHE A 316 18.17 -13.17 -10.40
CA PHE A 316 18.28 -13.26 -8.95
C PHE A 316 18.92 -14.60 -8.54
N PRO A 317 19.97 -14.61 -7.71
CA PRO A 317 20.65 -13.46 -7.10
C PRO A 317 21.83 -12.91 -7.93
N ALA A 318 22.16 -13.52 -9.08
CA ALA A 318 23.44 -13.34 -9.76
C ALA A 318 23.75 -11.91 -10.25
N LYS A 319 22.73 -11.11 -10.58
CA LYS A 319 22.87 -9.76 -11.14
C LYS A 319 22.39 -8.66 -10.19
N ILE A 320 22.30 -8.93 -8.89
CA ILE A 320 21.80 -7.97 -7.90
C ILE A 320 22.94 -7.17 -7.27
N SER A 321 22.83 -5.83 -7.28
CA SER A 321 23.82 -4.94 -6.66
C SER A 321 23.45 -4.49 -5.25
N SER A 322 22.16 -4.47 -4.90
CA SER A 322 21.70 -3.98 -3.60
C SER A 322 20.25 -4.38 -3.35
N TYR A 323 19.81 -4.24 -2.11
CA TYR A 323 18.44 -4.45 -1.68
C TYR A 323 17.86 -3.23 -0.98
N THR A 324 16.59 -2.91 -1.28
CA THR A 324 15.86 -1.78 -0.69
C THR A 324 14.50 -2.22 -0.17
N GLY A 325 14.19 -1.85 1.06
CA GLY A 325 12.92 -2.09 1.75
C GLY A 325 11.96 -0.92 1.64
N ASN A 326 11.88 -0.29 0.47
CA ASN A 326 11.04 0.88 0.19
C ASN A 326 9.73 0.53 -0.54
N ARG A 327 9.42 -0.75 -0.74
CA ARG A 327 8.13 -1.19 -1.31
C ARG A 327 6.98 -0.60 -0.50
N GLY A 328 6.04 0.06 -1.17
CA GLY A 328 4.88 0.67 -0.49
C GLY A 328 5.23 1.82 0.45
N SER A 329 6.36 2.51 0.26
CA SER A 329 6.84 3.51 1.22
C SER A 329 5.99 4.78 1.33
N THR A 330 5.10 5.02 0.36
CA THR A 330 4.34 6.27 0.28
C THR A 330 3.09 6.09 -0.55
N TRP A 331 1.94 6.51 -0.01
CA TRP A 331 0.68 6.49 -0.75
C TRP A 331 0.48 7.69 -1.64
N ILE A 332 1.11 8.83 -1.38
CA ILE A 332 0.83 10.08 -2.11
C ILE A 332 1.67 10.26 -3.37
N ARG A 333 2.88 9.69 -3.43
CA ARG A 333 3.82 9.84 -4.55
C ARG A 333 3.67 8.72 -5.56
N GLY A 334 3.46 9.07 -6.84
CA GLY A 334 3.30 8.15 -7.98
C GLY A 334 4.58 7.47 -8.43
N VAL A 335 5.38 6.95 -7.50
CA VAL A 335 6.59 6.19 -7.83
C VAL A 335 6.27 4.69 -7.94
N PRO A 336 6.79 3.98 -8.97
CA PRO A 336 6.27 2.65 -9.30
C PRO A 336 6.42 1.61 -8.20
N TYR A 337 7.60 1.56 -7.58
CA TYR A 337 7.85 0.66 -6.46
C TYR A 337 6.92 0.88 -5.25
N ALA A 338 6.30 2.06 -5.11
CA ALA A 338 5.46 2.39 -3.96
C ALA A 338 3.96 2.26 -4.25
N THR A 339 3.53 2.40 -5.49
CA THR A 339 2.09 2.63 -5.79
C THR A 339 1.48 1.66 -6.77
N VAL A 340 2.29 0.95 -7.55
CA VAL A 340 1.80 0.04 -8.59
C VAL A 340 2.48 -1.33 -8.56
N ILE A 341 1.84 -2.25 -9.26
CA ILE A 341 2.13 -3.68 -9.28
C ILE A 341 1.89 -4.25 -10.67
N ASN A 342 2.63 -5.29 -11.03
CA ASN A 342 2.43 -6.01 -12.29
C ASN A 342 2.29 -7.51 -12.08
N GLY A 343 1.79 -8.18 -13.11
CA GLY A 343 1.51 -9.60 -13.10
C GLY A 343 2.72 -10.50 -13.37
N TYR A 344 3.95 -9.97 -13.53
CA TYR A 344 5.02 -10.74 -14.15
C TYR A 344 5.39 -12.01 -13.38
N MET A 345 5.38 -11.91 -12.04
CA MET A 345 5.54 -13.04 -11.12
C MET A 345 4.22 -13.36 -10.45
N THR A 346 3.98 -14.64 -10.18
CA THR A 346 2.80 -15.11 -9.45
C THR A 346 2.81 -14.67 -7.99
N PRO A 347 1.65 -14.72 -7.29
CA PRO A 347 1.55 -14.37 -5.88
C PRO A 347 2.61 -15.05 -5.02
N ASN A 348 3.19 -14.27 -4.10
CA ASN A 348 4.20 -14.76 -3.14
C ASN A 348 5.39 -15.47 -3.78
N SER A 349 5.78 -15.09 -5.00
CA SER A 349 6.99 -15.60 -5.65
C SER A 349 8.20 -15.59 -4.70
N ARG A 350 8.98 -16.69 -4.76
CA ARG A 350 10.22 -16.86 -3.99
C ARG A 350 11.28 -15.84 -4.38
N ILE A 351 11.22 -15.33 -5.61
CA ILE A 351 12.07 -14.25 -6.08
C ILE A 351 11.55 -12.96 -5.45
N PRO A 352 12.41 -12.13 -4.81
CA PRO A 352 12.01 -10.79 -4.37
C PRO A 352 11.61 -9.92 -5.56
N ASP A 353 10.98 -8.78 -5.30
CA ASP A 353 10.67 -7.83 -6.37
C ASP A 353 11.97 -7.35 -7.02
N VAL A 354 12.01 -7.26 -8.35
CA VAL A 354 13.24 -6.90 -9.07
C VAL A 354 13.11 -5.49 -9.62
N GLY A 355 13.96 -4.58 -9.12
CA GLY A 355 13.95 -3.15 -9.42
C GLY A 355 15.05 -2.72 -10.38
N MET A 356 14.75 -1.71 -11.20
CA MET A 356 15.57 -1.09 -12.24
C MET A 356 15.22 0.40 -12.25
N HIS A 357 16.09 1.27 -11.70
CA HIS A 357 15.86 2.73 -11.69
C HIS A 357 14.47 3.15 -11.17
N GLY A 358 13.97 2.46 -10.15
CA GLY A 358 12.65 2.71 -9.53
C GLY A 358 11.44 2.10 -10.24
N ARG A 359 11.67 1.27 -11.26
CA ARG A 359 10.68 0.49 -12.04
C ARG A 359 11.06 -0.99 -12.05
N GLY A 360 10.24 -1.88 -12.61
CA GLY A 360 10.65 -3.27 -12.81
C GLY A 360 9.55 -4.28 -12.58
N PHE A 361 9.88 -5.40 -11.94
CA PHE A 361 8.99 -6.54 -11.74
C PHE A 361 8.52 -6.57 -10.29
N TYR A 362 7.30 -6.10 -10.09
CA TYR A 362 6.70 -5.85 -8.79
C TYR A 362 5.48 -6.73 -8.62
N SER A 363 5.56 -7.74 -7.76
CA SER A 363 4.55 -8.80 -7.66
C SER A 363 3.56 -8.59 -6.52
N SER A 364 2.42 -9.28 -6.59
CA SER A 364 1.51 -9.43 -5.44
C SER A 364 2.15 -10.29 -4.35
N ARG A 365 1.94 -9.87 -3.10
CA ARG A 365 2.56 -10.46 -1.91
C ARG A 365 1.64 -10.33 -0.71
N SER A 366 1.56 -11.37 0.12
CA SER A 366 0.67 -11.42 1.27
C SER A 366 1.20 -12.32 2.37
N TYR A 367 0.74 -12.04 3.60
CA TYR A 367 0.88 -12.96 4.73
C TYR A 367 -0.34 -13.87 4.90
N HIS A 368 -1.36 -13.72 4.04
CA HIS A 368 -2.43 -14.69 3.96
C HIS A 368 -1.90 -16.03 3.43
N THR A 369 -2.18 -17.12 4.14
CA THR A 369 -1.74 -18.46 3.75
C THR A 369 -2.25 -18.87 2.36
N GLY A 370 -1.32 -19.15 1.44
CA GLY A 370 -1.56 -19.83 0.16
C GLY A 370 -1.90 -18.94 -1.03
N GLY A 371 -1.76 -17.62 -0.93
CA GLY A 371 -2.15 -16.70 -1.99
C GLY A 371 -2.18 -15.24 -1.58
N SER A 372 -2.75 -14.41 -2.46
CA SER A 372 -2.99 -12.99 -2.18
C SER A 372 -4.30 -12.47 -2.78
N MET A 373 -4.83 -11.42 -2.16
CA MET A 373 -6.08 -10.77 -2.55
C MET A 373 -5.88 -9.82 -3.74
N HIS A 374 -6.82 -9.90 -4.68
CA HIS A 374 -6.85 -9.10 -5.89
C HIS A 374 -8.27 -8.53 -6.07
N ALA A 375 -8.37 -7.24 -6.37
CA ALA A 375 -9.63 -6.64 -6.80
C ALA A 375 -9.61 -6.46 -8.31
N MET A 376 -10.70 -6.89 -8.93
CA MET A 376 -10.92 -6.76 -10.36
C MET A 376 -11.47 -5.38 -10.69
N LEU A 377 -11.44 -5.03 -11.97
CA LEU A 377 -11.90 -3.74 -12.46
C LEU A 377 -13.42 -3.53 -12.27
N ASP A 378 -14.23 -4.58 -12.17
CA ASP A 378 -15.65 -4.50 -11.77
C ASP A 378 -15.86 -4.33 -10.25
N GLY A 379 -14.77 -4.33 -9.49
CA GLY A 379 -14.72 -4.26 -8.05
C GLY A 379 -14.98 -5.57 -7.34
N SER A 380 -15.17 -6.71 -8.00
CA SER A 380 -15.13 -8.01 -7.34
C SER A 380 -13.74 -8.25 -6.72
N VAL A 381 -13.67 -9.04 -5.64
CA VAL A 381 -12.40 -9.33 -4.95
C VAL A 381 -12.22 -10.83 -4.85
N HIS A 382 -11.08 -11.31 -5.33
CA HIS A 382 -10.76 -12.73 -5.44
C HIS A 382 -9.43 -13.02 -4.74
N PHE A 383 -9.35 -14.21 -4.13
CA PHE A 383 -8.11 -14.75 -3.60
C PHE A 383 -7.43 -15.57 -4.69
N MET A 384 -6.23 -15.19 -5.10
CA MET A 384 -5.43 -15.90 -6.10
C MET A 384 -4.36 -16.72 -5.40
N THR A 385 -4.27 -18.01 -5.73
CA THR A 385 -3.35 -18.92 -5.06
C THR A 385 -1.91 -18.74 -5.57
N ASP A 386 -0.93 -19.08 -4.73
CA ASP A 386 0.49 -19.04 -5.11
C ASP A 386 0.82 -19.98 -6.29
N SER A 387 -0.01 -21.01 -6.46
CA SER A 387 0.10 -22.05 -7.50
C SER A 387 -0.66 -21.73 -8.79
N ILE A 388 -1.19 -20.52 -8.96
CA ILE A 388 -1.89 -20.14 -10.18
C ILE A 388 -0.97 -20.27 -11.40
N ASP A 389 -1.52 -20.71 -12.53
CA ASP A 389 -0.76 -20.76 -13.78
C ASP A 389 -0.27 -19.36 -14.16
N ARG A 390 1.00 -19.25 -14.55
CA ARG A 390 1.63 -17.94 -14.82
C ARG A 390 1.03 -17.26 -16.04
N THR A 391 0.70 -18.02 -17.09
CA THR A 391 0.09 -17.46 -18.31
C THR A 391 -1.31 -16.93 -18.01
N LEU A 392 -2.09 -17.68 -17.25
CA LEU A 392 -3.39 -17.22 -16.74
C LEU A 392 -3.26 -15.94 -15.92
N TYR A 393 -2.26 -15.88 -15.04
CA TYR A 393 -2.03 -14.72 -14.19
C TYR A 393 -1.58 -13.48 -14.99
N HIS A 394 -0.77 -13.66 -16.04
CA HIS A 394 -0.42 -12.59 -16.98
C HIS A 394 -1.65 -12.03 -17.71
N ALA A 395 -2.52 -12.92 -18.18
CA ALA A 395 -3.77 -12.54 -18.84
C ALA A 395 -4.67 -11.69 -17.93
N LEU A 396 -4.81 -12.06 -16.66
CA LEU A 396 -5.61 -11.30 -15.68
C LEU A 396 -5.07 -9.89 -15.43
N PHE A 397 -3.79 -9.65 -15.62
CA PHE A 397 -3.19 -8.32 -15.46
C PHE A 397 -3.23 -7.48 -16.74
N SER A 398 -3.58 -8.08 -17.88
CA SER A 398 -3.78 -7.39 -19.15
C SER A 398 -5.22 -6.90 -19.30
N ARG A 399 -5.39 -5.86 -20.12
CA ARG A 399 -6.67 -5.33 -20.58
C ARG A 399 -6.89 -5.53 -22.09
N ASP A 400 -5.87 -6.02 -22.80
CA ASP A 400 -5.75 -5.97 -24.26
C ASP A 400 -5.84 -7.36 -24.95
N GLY A 401 -5.91 -8.48 -24.23
CA GLY A 401 -5.85 -9.84 -24.79
C GLY A 401 -7.11 -10.35 -25.51
N ARG A 402 -8.28 -9.73 -25.27
CA ARG A 402 -9.64 -10.23 -25.55
C ARG A 402 -9.88 -11.64 -25.05
N GLU A 403 -9.18 -12.04 -24.00
CA GLU A 403 -9.22 -13.39 -23.47
C GLU A 403 -10.41 -13.54 -22.52
N VAL A 404 -11.19 -14.61 -22.67
CA VAL A 404 -12.21 -15.00 -21.67
C VAL A 404 -11.55 -16.00 -20.74
N VAL A 405 -11.03 -15.49 -19.63
CA VAL A 405 -10.46 -16.30 -18.56
C VAL A 405 -11.59 -16.95 -17.75
N GLN A 406 -11.61 -18.28 -17.71
CA GLN A 406 -12.44 -19.01 -16.74
C GLN A 406 -11.72 -19.04 -15.39
N TRP A 407 -12.39 -18.50 -14.37
CA TRP A 407 -11.96 -18.63 -12.99
C TRP A 407 -11.92 -20.11 -12.58
N PRO A 408 -10.86 -20.57 -11.91
CA PRO A 408 -10.83 -21.92 -11.33
C PRO A 408 -11.88 -22.10 -10.23
#